data_AF-A0A023BS95-F1
#
_entry.id   AF-A0A023BS95-F1
#
_cell.length_a   1.000
_cell.length_b   1.000
_cell.length_c   1.000
_cell.angle_alpha   90.00
_cell.angle_beta   90.00
_cell.angle_gamma   90.00
#
_symmetry.space_group_name_H-M   'P 1'
#
loop_
_entity.id
_entity.type
_entity.pdbx_description
1 polymer ?
#
loop_
_entity_poly.entity_id
_entity_poly.type
_entity_poly.pdbx_seq_one_letter_code
_entity_poly.pdbx_strand_id
1 'polypeptide(L)'
;MFSTIEYTVTAIVCLISAIVIQRIFSKEKLRGADKKAIHGIKWFGLAIFVWGLGALVNLIMVEGLRWSSTNKILIYFGVLVSLANSLFILLSLPSIEHPQKPGIVVRLVQRFSVREFIGLFCGVLGMITFVFIASSYGNPEISNNFIWLIDIPISILVAISLLYELNKAFVGRQMRFMYLPTFALFVLIVIAVSHRMIPQDRVLQFIDQQFWGVLGSITAISFKFLFILLFSILLYSWKFLSEKEQQQSLAQKLEIQKAKLEKENEQLQIANESHLDTIKTLKTNLKTIKATSKIELSDRQKEVLGYLAYYGNYKSYTEIAQEMHISTDGFQTHIHQIKKMLNISGAGGKEQLIAFAKANSFLQYTSLKDDT
;
A
#
# COMPACT_ATOMS: atom_id res chain seq x y z
N MET A 1 23.16 -3.93 46.84
CA MET A 1 23.12 -5.16 46.02
C MET A 1 21.85 -5.26 45.17
N PHE A 2 20.63 -5.38 45.75
CA PHE A 2 19.41 -5.48 44.93
C PHE A 2 19.14 -4.26 44.04
N SER A 3 19.36 -3.04 44.54
CA SER A 3 19.25 -1.81 43.74
C SER A 3 20.24 -1.77 42.58
N THR A 4 21.48 -2.23 42.80
CA THR A 4 22.50 -2.34 41.75
C THR A 4 22.07 -3.34 40.67
N ILE A 5 21.53 -4.50 41.06
CA ILE A 5 20.98 -5.51 40.12
C ILE A 5 19.82 -4.91 39.33
N GLU A 6 18.87 -4.25 39.99
CA GLU A 6 17.74 -3.60 39.33
C GLU A 6 18.21 -2.58 38.28
N TYR A 7 19.12 -1.68 38.64
CA TYR A 7 19.64 -0.68 37.72
C TYR A 7 20.44 -1.31 36.57
N THR A 8 21.23 -2.34 36.84
CA THR A 8 22.00 -3.05 35.80
C THR A 8 21.07 -3.71 34.78
N VAL A 9 20.11 -4.51 35.25
CA VAL A 9 19.14 -5.20 34.39
C VAL A 9 18.29 -4.19 33.64
N THR A 10 17.80 -3.14 34.32
CA THR A 10 16.98 -2.10 33.68
C THR A 10 17.78 -1.36 32.61
N ALA A 11 19.02 -0.98 32.87
CA ALA A 11 19.88 -0.28 31.91
C ALA A 11 20.11 -1.14 30.66
N ILE A 12 20.53 -2.40 30.83
CA ILE A 12 20.82 -3.30 29.71
C ILE A 12 19.56 -3.52 28.86
N VAL A 13 18.47 -3.97 29.48
CA VAL A 13 17.24 -4.31 28.75
C VAL A 13 16.66 -3.08 28.07
N CYS A 14 16.53 -1.96 28.78
CA CYS A 14 15.91 -0.77 28.21
C CYS A 14 16.78 -0.14 27.11
N LEU A 15 18.10 -0.05 27.26
CA LEU A 15 18.95 0.52 26.22
C LEU A 15 18.99 -0.34 24.95
N ILE A 16 19.08 -1.67 25.10
CA ILE A 16 19.01 -2.58 23.94
C ILE A 16 17.64 -2.47 23.26
N SER A 17 16.55 -2.52 24.02
CA SER A 17 15.20 -2.38 23.48
C SER A 17 14.98 -1.02 22.80
N ALA A 18 15.52 0.07 23.36
CA ALA A 18 15.45 1.39 22.76
C ALA A 18 16.16 1.43 21.39
N ILE A 19 17.32 0.79 21.25
CA ILE A 19 18.03 0.69 19.96
C ILE A 19 17.19 -0.10 18.94
N VAL A 20 16.59 -1.22 19.35
CA VAL A 20 15.72 -2.02 18.48
C VAL A 20 14.52 -1.20 18.01
N ILE A 21 13.85 -0.48 18.91
CA ILE A 21 12.70 0.37 18.59
C ILE A 21 13.12 1.54 17.70
N GLN A 22 14.31 2.12 17.92
CA GLN A 22 14.84 3.17 17.05
C GLN A 22 15.08 2.67 15.63
N ARG A 23 15.56 1.43 15.46
CA ARG A 23 15.67 0.80 14.12
C ARG A 23 14.31 0.60 13.48
N ILE A 24 13.31 0.16 14.24
CA ILE A 24 11.92 0.03 13.77
C ILE A 24 11.39 1.40 13.33
N PHE A 25 11.57 2.44 14.14
CA PHE A 25 11.18 3.81 13.83
C PHE A 25 11.78 4.29 12.51
N SER A 26 13.09 4.15 12.30
CA SER A 26 13.77 4.56 11.06
C SER A 26 13.23 3.80 9.85
N LYS A 27 12.98 2.50 9.99
CA LYS A 27 12.44 1.65 8.92
C LYS A 27 11.01 2.04 8.55
N GLU A 28 10.14 2.26 9.52
CA GLU A 28 8.75 2.66 9.28
C GLU A 28 8.64 4.09 8.73
N LYS A 29 9.53 4.99 9.14
CA LYS A 29 9.65 6.32 8.55
C LYS A 29 10.02 6.28 7.06
N LEU A 30 10.95 5.41 6.67
CA LEU A 30 11.36 5.25 5.26
C LEU A 30 10.26 4.62 4.40
N ARG A 31 9.40 3.78 4.99
CA ARG A 31 8.28 3.13 4.31
C ARG A 31 7.07 4.03 4.08
N GLY A 32 7.06 5.23 4.67
CA GLY A 32 5.93 6.15 4.57
C GLY A 32 4.70 5.69 5.37
N ALA A 33 4.91 4.97 6.48
CA ALA A 33 3.82 4.56 7.38
C ALA A 33 3.05 5.79 7.93
N ASP A 34 1.86 5.56 8.48
CA ASP A 34 1.03 6.64 9.00
C ASP A 34 1.77 7.52 10.02
N LYS A 35 1.56 8.83 9.92
CA LYS A 35 2.24 9.81 10.77
C LYS A 35 1.93 9.58 12.24
N LYS A 36 0.72 9.15 12.62
CA LYS A 36 0.39 8.90 14.03
C LYS A 36 1.15 7.68 14.55
N ALA A 37 1.15 6.58 13.80
CA ALA A 37 1.92 5.39 14.16
C ALA A 37 3.41 5.68 14.37
N ILE A 38 4.03 6.44 13.45
CA ILE A 38 5.44 6.85 13.55
C ILE A 38 5.70 7.67 14.83
N HIS A 39 4.81 8.60 15.19
CA HIS A 39 4.93 9.38 16.42
C HIS A 39 4.79 8.49 17.67
N GLY A 40 3.89 7.51 17.65
CA GLY A 40 3.74 6.53 18.71
C GLY A 40 5.02 5.75 18.98
N ILE A 41 5.63 5.20 17.92
CA ILE A 41 6.89 4.45 18.02
C ILE A 41 7.99 5.35 18.58
N LYS A 42 8.07 6.61 18.15
CA LYS A 42 9.05 7.59 18.65
C LYS A 42 8.90 7.80 20.16
N TRP A 43 7.70 8.15 20.62
CA TRP A 43 7.47 8.46 22.04
C TRP A 43 7.65 7.22 22.92
N PHE A 44 7.20 6.05 22.45
CA PHE A 44 7.43 4.79 23.14
C PHE A 44 8.93 4.45 23.26
N GLY A 45 9.70 4.62 22.18
CA GLY A 45 11.15 4.43 22.19
C GLY A 45 11.85 5.40 23.16
N LEU A 46 11.41 6.66 23.22
CA LEU A 46 11.92 7.64 24.17
C LEU A 46 11.57 7.29 25.63
N ALA A 47 10.38 6.74 25.89
CA ALA A 47 9.98 6.28 27.22
C ALA A 47 10.93 5.20 27.76
N ILE A 48 11.23 4.21 26.93
CA ILE A 48 12.17 3.13 27.27
C ILE A 48 13.60 3.67 27.40
N PHE A 49 14.02 4.52 26.47
CA PHE A 49 15.35 5.11 26.50
C PHE A 49 15.61 5.89 27.80
N VAL A 50 14.65 6.68 28.27
CA VAL A 50 14.81 7.44 29.53
C VAL A 50 14.90 6.54 30.75
N TRP A 51 14.15 5.43 30.81
CA TRP A 51 14.36 4.44 31.87
C TRP A 51 15.76 3.82 31.82
N GLY A 52 16.25 3.46 30.63
CA GLY A 52 17.58 2.89 30.47
C GLY A 52 18.70 3.86 30.84
N LEU A 53 18.61 5.10 30.36
CA LEU A 53 19.56 6.17 30.66
C LEU A 53 19.54 6.53 32.16
N GLY A 54 18.35 6.65 32.76
CA GLY A 54 18.22 6.94 34.17
C GLY A 54 18.81 5.86 35.06
N ALA A 55 18.61 4.58 34.71
CA ALA A 55 19.23 3.45 35.41
C ALA A 55 20.75 3.44 35.25
N LEU A 56 21.27 3.75 34.05
CA LEU A 56 22.71 3.85 33.80
C LEU A 56 23.35 4.97 34.62
N VAL A 57 22.75 6.16 34.65
CA VAL A 57 23.24 7.29 35.47
C VAL A 57 23.24 6.92 36.94
N ASN A 58 22.17 6.30 37.45
CA ASN A 58 22.13 5.85 38.84
C ASN A 58 23.24 4.83 39.15
N LEU A 59 23.51 3.90 38.23
CA LEU A 59 24.59 2.93 38.39
C LEU A 59 25.96 3.61 38.44
N ILE A 60 26.24 4.57 37.54
CA ILE A 60 27.50 5.33 37.54
C ILE A 60 27.66 6.14 38.82
N MET A 61 26.59 6.78 39.30
CA MET A 61 26.64 7.59 40.52
C MET A 61 26.86 6.74 41.77
N VAL A 62 26.17 5.59 41.88
CA VAL A 62 26.26 4.72 43.05
C VAL A 62 27.53 3.86 43.05
N GLU A 63 27.88 3.22 41.93
CA GLU A 63 29.04 2.31 41.87
C GLU A 63 30.33 3.03 41.45
N GLY A 64 30.26 3.97 40.51
CA GLY A 64 31.43 4.70 40.00
C GLY A 64 31.88 5.81 40.94
N LEU A 65 30.94 6.66 41.38
CA LEU A 65 31.21 7.80 42.27
C LEU A 65 30.99 7.50 43.76
N ARG A 66 30.57 6.27 44.10
CA ARG A 66 30.31 5.80 45.48
C ARG A 66 29.30 6.67 46.25
N TRP A 67 28.33 7.25 45.56
CA TRP A 67 27.25 7.99 46.21
C TRP A 67 26.33 7.04 46.98
N SER A 68 25.79 7.49 48.11
CA SER A 68 24.76 6.74 48.81
C SER A 68 23.49 6.64 47.95
N SER A 69 22.87 5.47 47.93
CA SER A 69 21.58 5.24 47.24
C SER A 69 20.44 6.09 47.81
N THR A 70 20.63 6.64 49.01
CA THR A 70 19.71 7.53 49.73
C THR A 70 20.00 9.01 49.50
N ASN A 71 20.95 9.37 48.63
CA ASN A 71 21.24 10.76 48.33
C ASN A 71 20.01 11.45 47.71
N LYS A 72 19.56 12.56 48.31
CA LYS A 72 18.39 13.32 47.86
C LYS A 72 18.47 13.72 46.38
N ILE A 73 19.66 14.08 45.88
CA ILE A 73 19.88 14.46 44.47
C ILE A 73 19.58 13.28 43.54
N LEU A 74 20.03 12.08 43.92
CA LEU A 74 19.78 10.84 43.17
C LEU A 74 18.28 10.51 43.13
N ILE A 75 17.58 10.74 44.25
CA ILE A 75 16.13 10.53 44.35
C ILE A 75 15.37 11.54 43.48
N TYR A 76 15.70 12.82 43.52
CA TYR A 76 15.10 13.83 42.65
C TYR A 76 15.33 13.54 41.17
N PHE A 77 16.53 13.09 40.80
CA PHE A 77 16.82 12.63 39.45
C PHE A 77 15.97 11.40 39.06
N GLY A 78 15.82 10.43 39.97
CA GLY A 78 14.94 9.27 39.78
C GLY A 78 13.49 9.64 39.55
N VAL A 79 12.96 10.61 40.31
CA VAL A 79 11.60 11.15 40.13
C VAL A 79 11.48 11.84 38.77
N LEU A 80 12.45 12.67 38.38
CA LEU A 80 12.47 13.31 37.05
C LEU A 80 12.43 12.27 35.92
N VAL A 81 13.24 11.21 36.01
CA VAL A 81 13.25 10.11 35.03
C VAL A 81 11.88 9.41 34.98
N SER A 82 11.26 9.15 36.12
CA SER A 82 9.94 8.49 36.19
C SER A 82 8.83 9.34 35.56
N LEU A 83 8.84 10.64 35.84
CA LEU A 83 7.89 11.60 35.29
C LEU A 83 8.08 11.81 33.78
N ALA A 84 9.33 11.91 33.32
CA ALA A 84 9.65 12.00 31.89
C ALA A 84 9.21 10.74 31.15
N ASN A 85 9.39 9.56 31.75
CA ASN A 85 8.86 8.31 31.20
C ASN A 85 7.32 8.35 31.11
N SER A 86 6.63 8.71 32.18
CA SER A 86 5.16 8.84 32.20
C SER A 86 4.64 9.77 31.10
N LEU A 87 5.29 10.91 30.89
CA LEU A 87 4.98 11.84 29.80
C LEU A 87 5.10 11.18 28.42
N PHE A 88 6.21 10.49 28.16
CA PHE A 88 6.43 9.82 26.88
C PHE A 88 5.45 8.68 26.64
N ILE A 89 5.08 7.94 27.69
CA ILE A 89 4.01 6.94 27.61
C ILE A 89 2.69 7.62 27.21
N LEU A 90 2.29 8.70 27.89
CA LEU A 90 1.04 9.42 27.58
C LEU A 90 1.02 9.96 26.15
N LEU A 91 2.14 10.47 25.65
CA LEU A 91 2.28 10.92 24.26
C LEU A 91 2.25 9.77 23.23
N SER A 92 2.57 8.54 23.65
CA SER A 92 2.50 7.36 22.78
C SER A 92 1.08 6.79 22.65
N LEU A 93 0.24 6.92 23.69
CA LEU A 93 -1.11 6.32 23.75
C LEU A 93 -2.03 6.69 22.57
N PRO A 94 -2.09 7.96 22.09
CA PRO A 94 -2.95 8.31 20.95
C PRO A 94 -2.65 7.56 19.66
N SER A 95 -1.49 6.91 19.57
CA SER A 95 -1.05 6.16 18.40
C SER A 95 -1.50 4.69 18.44
N ILE A 96 -2.12 4.26 19.54
CA ILE A 96 -2.69 2.93 19.68
C ILE A 96 -4.07 2.93 19.02
N GLU A 97 -4.16 2.31 17.84
CA GLU A 97 -5.42 2.19 17.11
C GLU A 97 -6.30 1.08 17.67
N HIS A 98 -7.56 1.41 17.94
CA HIS A 98 -8.61 0.48 18.32
C HIS A 98 -9.98 1.03 17.89
N PRO A 99 -10.99 0.16 17.68
CA PRO A 99 -12.29 0.57 17.16
C PRO A 99 -13.19 1.30 18.17
N GLN A 100 -12.80 1.35 19.45
CA GLN A 100 -13.64 1.91 20.51
C GLN A 100 -13.30 3.39 20.78
N LYS A 101 -14.18 4.10 21.48
CA LYS A 101 -13.90 5.49 21.87
C LYS A 101 -12.65 5.55 22.77
N PRO A 102 -11.70 6.44 22.50
CA PRO A 102 -10.50 6.60 23.32
C PRO A 102 -10.86 7.03 24.75
N GLY A 103 -10.05 6.61 25.71
CA GLY A 103 -10.17 6.99 27.11
C GLY A 103 -10.08 8.50 27.33
N ILE A 104 -10.49 8.97 28.51
CA ILE A 104 -10.50 10.41 28.84
C ILE A 104 -9.08 11.01 28.71
N VAL A 105 -8.07 10.29 29.19
CA VAL A 105 -6.67 10.74 29.15
C VAL A 105 -6.16 10.84 27.70
N VAL A 106 -6.45 9.86 26.85
CA VAL A 106 -6.07 9.92 25.43
C VAL A 106 -6.77 11.07 24.71
N ARG A 107 -8.06 11.29 24.99
CA ARG A 107 -8.79 12.45 24.44
C ARG A 107 -8.21 13.78 24.90
N LEU A 108 -7.75 13.86 26.14
CA LEU A 108 -7.06 15.05 26.65
C LEU A 108 -5.76 15.29 25.88
N VAL A 109 -4.92 14.26 25.71
CA VAL A 109 -3.66 14.37 24.95
C VAL A 109 -3.93 14.74 23.49
N GLN A 110 -4.95 14.18 22.85
CA GLN A 110 -5.32 14.48 21.47
C GLN A 110 -5.88 15.89 21.28
N ARG A 111 -6.43 16.52 22.33
CA ARG A 111 -6.99 17.87 22.26
C ARG A 111 -5.91 18.95 22.16
N PHE A 112 -4.72 18.67 22.68
CA PHE A 112 -3.60 19.60 22.66
C PHE A 112 -2.58 19.20 21.60
N SER A 113 -1.86 20.18 21.05
CA SER A 113 -0.64 19.87 20.31
C SER A 113 0.40 19.27 21.27
N VAL A 114 1.34 18.50 20.71
CA VAL A 114 2.43 17.89 21.49
C VAL A 114 3.18 18.94 22.34
N ARG A 115 3.43 20.13 21.79
CA ARG A 115 4.14 21.21 22.50
C ARG A 115 3.31 21.77 23.65
N GLU A 116 2.02 22.01 23.44
CA GLU A 116 1.11 22.50 24.47
C GLU A 116 0.94 21.48 25.59
N PHE A 117 0.79 20.20 25.25
CA PHE A 117 0.65 19.15 26.25
C PHE A 117 1.91 19.01 27.11
N ILE A 118 3.10 19.06 26.50
CA ILE A 118 4.37 19.08 27.24
C ILE A 118 4.43 20.32 28.15
N GLY A 119 4.07 21.50 27.64
CA GLY A 119 4.03 22.73 28.44
C GLY A 119 3.09 22.65 29.63
N LEU A 120 1.88 22.09 29.44
CA LEU A 120 0.90 21.89 30.50
C LEU A 120 1.41 20.87 31.53
N PHE A 121 1.95 19.73 31.08
CA PHE A 121 2.50 18.70 31.95
C PHE A 121 3.66 19.23 32.79
N CYS A 122 4.62 19.93 32.16
CA CYS A 122 5.72 20.58 32.85
C CYS A 122 5.25 21.68 33.80
N GLY A 123 4.20 22.44 33.46
CA GLY A 123 3.61 23.45 34.34
C GLY A 123 2.99 22.83 35.59
N VAL A 124 2.20 21.76 35.44
CA VAL A 124 1.62 21.02 36.58
C VAL A 124 2.73 20.42 37.46
N LEU A 125 3.74 19.81 36.84
CA LEU A 125 4.89 19.30 37.58
C LEU A 125 5.65 20.42 38.31
N GLY A 126 5.89 21.55 37.68
CA GLY A 126 6.53 22.70 38.30
C GLY A 126 5.79 23.17 39.55
N MET A 127 4.45 23.23 39.48
CA MET A 127 3.63 23.56 40.65
C MET A 127 3.75 22.52 41.76
N ILE A 128 3.67 21.23 41.44
CA ILE A 128 3.78 20.14 42.43
C ILE A 128 5.19 20.15 43.06
N THR A 129 6.23 20.23 42.24
CA THR A 129 7.62 20.30 42.69
C THR A 129 7.85 21.52 43.57
N PHE A 130 7.30 22.69 43.21
CA PHE A 130 7.39 23.89 44.04
C PHE A 130 6.75 23.69 45.42
N VAL A 131 5.54 23.14 45.49
CA VAL A 131 4.85 22.83 46.76
C VAL A 131 5.68 21.89 47.62
N PHE A 132 6.29 20.86 47.02
CA PHE A 132 7.15 19.91 47.74
C PHE A 132 8.45 20.53 48.23
N ILE A 133 9.12 21.36 47.41
CA ILE A 133 10.34 22.07 47.83
C ILE A 133 10.02 23.04 48.95
N ALA A 134 8.95 23.84 48.83
CA ALA A 134 8.52 24.79 49.84
C ALA A 134 8.17 24.08 51.17
N SER A 135 7.46 22.96 51.10
CA SER A 135 7.14 22.13 52.27
C SER A 135 8.39 21.48 52.89
N SER A 136 9.35 21.04 52.07
CA SER A 136 10.59 20.43 52.54
C SER A 136 11.59 21.41 53.14
N TYR A 137 11.61 22.67 52.70
CA TYR A 137 12.41 23.71 53.34
C TYR A 137 11.96 24.00 54.78
N GLY A 138 10.68 23.79 55.09
CA GLY A 138 10.13 24.01 56.43
C GLY A 138 10.36 22.85 57.41
N ASN A 139 10.82 21.68 56.94
CA ASN A 139 10.94 20.50 57.80
C ASN A 139 12.07 19.55 57.33
N PRO A 140 13.27 19.57 57.96
CA PRO A 140 14.43 18.80 57.53
C PRO A 140 14.26 17.28 57.72
N GLU A 141 13.30 16.85 58.55
CA GLU A 141 12.98 15.44 58.81
C GLU A 141 12.11 14.77 57.75
N ILE A 142 11.76 15.45 56.64
CA ILE A 142 10.98 14.81 55.57
C ILE A 142 11.76 13.62 55.01
N SER A 143 11.17 12.44 55.20
CA SER A 143 11.66 11.17 54.68
C SER A 143 11.86 11.25 53.16
N ASN A 144 12.97 10.68 52.70
CA ASN A 144 13.27 10.47 51.29
C ASN A 144 12.14 9.78 50.51
N ASN A 145 11.31 8.97 51.17
CA ASN A 145 10.16 8.30 50.57
C ASN A 145 9.02 9.27 50.23
N PHE A 146 8.95 10.41 50.92
CA PHE A 146 7.96 11.45 50.66
C PHE A 146 8.21 12.14 49.32
N ILE A 147 9.46 12.17 48.84
CA ILE A 147 9.82 12.76 47.53
C ILE A 147 9.18 11.96 46.38
N TRP A 148 9.01 10.63 46.54
CA TRP A 148 8.36 9.77 45.56
C TRP A 148 6.85 10.00 45.44
N LEU A 149 6.21 10.67 46.41
CA LEU A 149 4.77 10.94 46.42
C LEU A 149 4.32 11.77 45.21
N ILE A 150 5.22 12.58 44.62
CA ILE A 150 4.98 13.38 43.42
C ILE A 150 4.61 12.50 42.21
N ASP A 151 5.26 11.33 42.09
CA ASP A 151 5.14 10.44 40.93
C ASP A 151 3.91 9.53 41.00
N ILE A 152 3.38 9.27 42.21
CA ILE A 152 2.33 8.28 42.45
C ILE A 152 1.04 8.56 41.66
N PRO A 153 0.43 9.76 41.75
CA PRO A 153 -0.85 10.01 41.06
C PRO A 153 -0.70 9.91 39.55
N ILE A 154 0.44 10.36 39.02
CA ILE A 154 0.75 10.34 37.60
C ILE A 154 0.96 8.90 37.15
N SER A 155 1.78 8.13 37.85
CA SER A 155 2.05 6.72 37.55
C SER A 155 0.77 5.87 37.58
N ILE A 156 -0.13 6.09 38.53
CA ILE A 156 -1.43 5.40 38.60
C ILE A 156 -2.32 5.80 37.41
N LEU A 157 -2.40 7.10 37.09
CA LEU A 157 -3.17 7.58 35.94
C LEU A 157 -2.66 6.97 34.63
N VAL A 158 -1.33 6.90 34.45
CA VAL A 158 -0.70 6.24 33.31
C VAL A 158 -1.02 4.74 33.30
N ALA A 159 -0.92 4.05 34.44
CA ALA A 159 -1.23 2.62 34.54
C ALA A 159 -2.68 2.30 34.17
N ILE A 160 -3.65 3.10 34.65
CA ILE A 160 -5.06 2.97 34.30
C ILE A 160 -5.26 3.23 32.80
N SER A 161 -4.62 4.28 32.27
CA SER A 161 -4.71 4.62 30.84
C SER A 161 -4.16 3.49 29.97
N LEU A 162 -3.03 2.90 30.35
CA LEU A 162 -2.45 1.74 29.69
C LEU A 162 -3.39 0.54 29.74
N LEU A 163 -3.96 0.22 30.91
CA LEU A 163 -4.88 -0.89 31.06
C LEU A 163 -6.08 -0.76 30.09
N TYR A 164 -6.69 0.42 30.02
CA TYR A 164 -7.81 0.64 29.11
C TYR A 164 -7.41 0.60 27.63
N GLU A 165 -6.37 1.32 27.24
CA GLU A 165 -5.99 1.47 25.83
C GLU A 165 -5.40 0.17 25.26
N LEU A 166 -4.53 -0.51 26.00
CA LEU A 166 -3.96 -1.79 25.58
C LEU A 166 -5.06 -2.86 25.49
N ASN A 167 -5.94 -2.94 26.49
CA ASN A 167 -7.02 -3.93 26.48
C ASN A 167 -7.98 -3.70 25.30
N LYS A 168 -8.39 -2.45 25.04
CA LYS A 168 -9.21 -2.11 23.87
C LYS A 168 -8.54 -2.49 22.56
N ALA A 169 -7.24 -2.21 22.43
CA ALA A 169 -6.47 -2.57 21.24
C ALA A 169 -6.38 -4.08 21.04
N PHE A 170 -6.08 -4.85 22.09
CA PHE A 170 -5.99 -6.30 21.99
C PHE A 170 -7.34 -6.96 21.71
N VAL A 171 -8.42 -6.50 22.36
CA VAL A 171 -9.78 -6.97 22.11
C VAL A 171 -10.22 -6.65 20.68
N GLY A 172 -9.95 -5.43 20.19
CA GLY A 172 -10.24 -5.03 18.82
C GLY A 172 -9.54 -5.90 17.78
N ARG A 173 -8.40 -6.52 18.15
CA ARG A 173 -7.61 -7.42 17.30
C ARG A 173 -7.87 -8.90 17.56
N GLN A 174 -8.95 -9.23 18.26
CA GLN A 174 -9.33 -10.60 18.65
C GLN A 174 -8.32 -11.34 19.55
N MET A 175 -7.36 -10.64 20.16
CA MET A 175 -6.37 -11.21 21.09
C MET A 175 -6.86 -11.16 22.54
N ARG A 176 -7.99 -11.83 22.83
CA ARG A 176 -8.64 -11.78 24.17
C ARG A 176 -7.74 -12.28 25.32
N PHE A 177 -6.82 -13.19 25.03
CA PHE A 177 -5.85 -13.73 26.02
C PHE A 177 -4.90 -12.65 26.56
N MET A 178 -4.72 -11.53 25.85
CA MET A 178 -3.84 -10.43 26.27
C MET A 178 -4.43 -9.59 27.41
N TYR A 179 -5.69 -9.83 27.80
CA TYR A 179 -6.28 -9.21 28.99
C TYR A 179 -5.45 -9.51 30.25
N LEU A 180 -5.07 -10.79 30.45
CA LEU A 180 -4.35 -11.21 31.65
C LEU A 180 -2.96 -10.55 31.76
N PRO A 181 -2.09 -10.58 30.73
CA PRO A 181 -0.85 -9.80 30.72
C PRO A 181 -1.05 -8.30 30.94
N THR A 182 -2.10 -7.70 30.39
CA THR A 182 -2.38 -6.26 30.54
C THR A 182 -2.81 -5.93 31.98
N PHE A 183 -3.64 -6.77 32.58
CA PHE A 183 -4.04 -6.65 33.98
C PHE A 183 -2.86 -6.90 34.93
N ALA A 184 -2.02 -7.90 34.64
CA ALA A 184 -0.80 -8.17 35.38
C ALA A 184 0.15 -6.97 35.33
N LEU A 185 0.31 -6.32 34.18
CA LEU A 185 1.09 -5.08 34.07
C LEU A 185 0.55 -4.00 35.00
N PHE A 186 -0.77 -3.77 35.01
CA PHE A 186 -1.39 -2.80 35.91
C PHE A 186 -1.10 -3.11 37.38
N VAL A 187 -1.33 -4.36 37.81
CA VAL A 187 -1.08 -4.79 39.19
C VAL A 187 0.38 -4.64 39.57
N LEU A 188 1.31 -5.03 38.69
CA LEU A 188 2.75 -4.89 38.95
C LEU A 188 3.17 -3.42 39.10
N ILE A 189 2.60 -2.50 38.29
CA ILE A 189 2.86 -1.06 38.46
C ILE A 189 2.34 -0.59 39.82
N VAL A 190 1.12 -0.95 40.21
CA VAL A 190 0.54 -0.57 41.51
C VAL A 190 1.40 -1.08 42.68
N ILE A 191 1.86 -2.33 42.62
CA ILE A 191 2.74 -2.92 43.64
C ILE A 191 4.09 -2.19 43.67
N ALA A 192 4.71 -1.94 42.50
CA ALA A 192 6.00 -1.26 42.43
C ALA A 192 5.94 0.18 42.96
N VAL A 193 4.87 0.91 42.65
CA VAL A 193 4.63 2.28 43.17
C VAL A 193 4.37 2.24 44.68
N SER A 194 3.59 1.26 45.17
CA SER A 194 3.32 1.09 46.60
C SER A 194 4.58 0.72 47.39
N HIS A 195 5.46 -0.12 46.82
CA HIS A 195 6.74 -0.50 47.42
C HIS A 195 7.64 0.71 47.70
N ARG A 196 7.65 1.70 46.79
CA ARG A 196 8.41 2.96 46.97
C ARG A 196 7.85 3.87 48.07
N MET A 197 6.57 3.72 48.41
CA MET A 197 5.89 4.57 49.39
C MET A 197 6.16 4.16 50.83
N ILE A 198 6.19 2.85 51.10
CA ILE A 198 6.20 2.35 52.47
C ILE A 198 7.63 2.41 53.04
N PRO A 199 7.87 3.18 54.12
CA PRO A 199 9.16 3.19 54.80
C PRO A 199 9.53 1.79 55.27
N GLN A 200 10.76 1.37 54.98
CA GLN A 200 11.26 0.04 55.36
C GLN A 200 11.07 -0.21 56.86
N ASP A 201 11.23 0.83 57.68
CA ASP A 201 11.12 0.81 59.14
C ASP A 201 9.72 0.39 59.65
N ARG A 202 8.66 0.65 58.86
CA ARG A 202 7.28 0.25 59.22
C ARG A 202 6.91 -1.15 58.73
N VAL A 203 7.64 -1.69 57.75
CA VAL A 203 7.39 -3.02 57.17
C VAL A 203 8.04 -4.12 58.00
N LEU A 204 9.15 -3.81 58.69
CA LEU A 204 9.87 -4.73 59.58
C LEU A 204 8.98 -5.39 60.65
N GLN A 205 7.84 -4.79 60.99
CA GLN A 205 6.87 -5.34 61.94
C GLN A 205 6.03 -6.50 61.37
N PHE A 206 5.96 -6.65 60.05
CA PHE A 206 5.07 -7.60 59.37
C PHE A 206 5.80 -8.51 58.39
N ILE A 207 6.90 -8.05 57.78
CA ILE A 207 7.62 -8.75 56.71
C ILE A 207 9.12 -8.53 56.87
N ASP A 208 9.89 -9.58 56.61
CA ASP A 208 11.35 -9.53 56.59
C ASP A 208 11.90 -8.50 55.57
N GLN A 209 12.95 -7.77 55.95
CA GLN A 209 13.52 -6.69 55.14
C GLN A 209 14.10 -7.19 53.82
N GLN A 210 14.72 -8.37 53.84
CA GLN A 210 15.32 -8.97 52.65
C GLN A 210 14.23 -9.41 51.68
N PHE A 211 13.17 -10.05 52.17
CA PHE A 211 12.01 -10.39 51.36
C PHE A 211 11.34 -9.15 50.74
N TRP A 212 11.13 -8.08 51.53
CA TRP A 212 10.55 -6.83 51.02
C TRP A 212 11.42 -6.18 49.94
N GLY A 213 12.74 -6.16 50.11
CA GLY A 213 13.68 -5.66 49.12
C GLY A 213 13.67 -6.46 47.81
N VAL A 214 13.63 -7.79 47.91
CA VAL A 214 13.56 -8.70 46.76
C VAL A 214 12.25 -8.52 46.01
N LEU A 215 11.12 -8.49 46.72
CA LEU A 215 9.79 -8.31 46.12
C LEU A 215 9.71 -7.02 45.31
N GLY A 216 10.21 -5.91 45.87
CA GLY A 216 10.26 -4.63 45.18
C GLY A 216 11.09 -4.67 43.91
N SER A 217 12.31 -5.22 44.00
CA SER A 217 13.23 -5.32 42.86
C SER A 217 12.66 -6.20 41.73
N ILE A 218 12.13 -7.37 42.07
CA ILE A 218 11.50 -8.28 41.10
C ILE A 218 10.32 -7.60 40.43
N THR A 219 9.40 -7.04 41.22
CA THR A 219 8.22 -6.36 40.67
C THR A 219 8.62 -5.21 39.74
N ALA A 220 9.60 -4.41 40.15
CA ALA A 220 10.11 -3.28 39.38
C ALA A 220 10.76 -3.68 38.05
N ILE A 221 11.42 -4.83 37.98
CA ILE A 221 11.99 -5.37 36.74
C ILE A 221 10.88 -5.99 35.89
N SER A 222 10.01 -6.81 36.50
CA SER A 222 8.95 -7.55 35.81
C SER A 222 7.98 -6.65 35.08
N PHE A 223 7.52 -5.54 35.68
CA PHE A 223 6.58 -4.65 34.99
C PHE A 223 7.24 -3.98 33.78
N LYS A 224 8.51 -3.56 33.87
CA LYS A 224 9.22 -2.92 32.76
C LYS A 224 9.38 -3.90 31.59
N PHE A 225 9.74 -5.15 31.90
CA PHE A 225 9.86 -6.19 30.88
C PHE A 225 8.50 -6.51 30.22
N LEU A 226 7.47 -6.70 31.03
CA LEU A 226 6.11 -6.97 30.55
C LEU A 226 5.58 -5.80 29.71
N PHE A 227 5.86 -4.56 30.11
CA PHE A 227 5.52 -3.36 29.36
C PHE A 227 6.17 -3.34 27.97
N ILE A 228 7.48 -3.59 27.90
CA ILE A 228 8.23 -3.66 26.64
C ILE A 228 7.67 -4.78 25.75
N LEU A 229 7.39 -5.95 26.33
CA LEU A 229 6.84 -7.10 25.62
C LEU A 229 5.46 -6.79 25.02
N LEU A 230 4.54 -6.26 25.82
CA LEU A 230 3.18 -5.95 25.40
C LEU A 230 3.16 -4.94 24.25
N PHE A 231 3.95 -3.88 24.36
CA PHE A 231 4.06 -2.91 23.28
C PHE A 231 4.75 -3.48 22.04
N SER A 232 5.78 -4.31 22.21
CA SER A 232 6.43 -4.99 21.07
C SER A 232 5.43 -5.88 20.32
N ILE A 233 4.59 -6.62 21.05
CA ILE A 233 3.50 -7.41 20.49
C ILE A 233 2.48 -6.50 19.79
N LEU A 234 2.13 -5.36 20.40
CA LEU A 234 1.18 -4.41 19.81
C LEU A 234 1.70 -3.81 18.49
N LEU A 235 3.00 -3.47 18.43
CA LEU A 235 3.66 -2.98 17.21
C LEU A 235 3.70 -4.07 16.12
N TYR A 236 4.09 -5.30 16.48
CA TYR A 236 4.19 -6.40 15.53
C TYR A 236 2.83 -6.87 15.02
N SER A 237 1.84 -6.97 15.92
CA SER A 237 0.46 -7.30 15.58
C SER A 237 -0.14 -6.27 14.63
N TRP A 238 0.13 -4.98 14.85
CA TRP A 238 -0.34 -3.92 13.95
C TRP A 238 0.25 -4.11 12.55
N LYS A 239 1.55 -4.38 12.45
CA LYS A 239 2.20 -4.66 11.18
C LYS A 239 1.57 -5.85 10.46
N PHE A 240 1.29 -6.94 11.17
CA PHE A 240 0.65 -8.11 10.59
C PHE A 240 -0.76 -7.82 10.07
N LEU A 241 -1.55 -7.04 10.81
CA LEU A 241 -2.89 -6.62 10.40
C LEU A 241 -2.84 -5.70 9.17
N SER A 242 -1.94 -4.72 9.16
CA SER A 242 -1.76 -3.79 8.04
C SER A 242 -1.29 -4.50 6.77
N GLU A 243 -0.35 -5.44 6.88
CA GLU A 243 0.11 -6.24 5.74
C GLU A 243 -1.02 -7.12 5.17
N LYS A 244 -1.87 -7.69 6.04
CA LYS A 244 -3.03 -8.48 5.63
C LYS A 244 -4.10 -7.64 4.93
N GLU A 245 -4.42 -6.45 5.46
CA GLU A 245 -5.37 -5.53 4.84
C GLU A 245 -4.88 -5.05 3.47
N GLN A 246 -3.59 -4.75 3.34
CA GLN A 246 -2.99 -4.34 2.08
C GLN A 246 -3.05 -5.47 1.04
N GLN A 247 -2.75 -6.72 1.45
CA GLN A 247 -2.88 -7.89 0.58
C GLN A 247 -4.33 -8.13 0.15
N GLN A 248 -5.30 -7.97 1.05
CA GLN A 248 -6.71 -8.13 0.73
C GLN A 248 -7.21 -7.04 -0.23
N SER A 249 -6.79 -5.79 -0.05
CA SER A 249 -7.10 -4.70 -0.98
C SER A 249 -6.49 -4.93 -2.37
N LEU A 250 -5.25 -5.44 -2.43
CA LEU A 250 -4.59 -5.78 -3.69
C LEU A 250 -5.33 -6.93 -4.41
N ALA A 251 -5.72 -7.96 -3.67
CA ALA A 251 -6.49 -9.08 -4.20
C ALA A 251 -7.83 -8.62 -4.79
N GLN A 252 -8.55 -7.75 -4.09
CA GLN A 252 -9.83 -7.20 -4.57
C GLN A 252 -9.66 -6.34 -5.83
N LYS A 253 -8.59 -5.53 -5.92
CA LYS A 253 -8.26 -4.78 -7.14
C LYS A 253 -7.95 -5.69 -8.31
N LEU A 254 -7.18 -6.76 -8.09
CA LEU A 254 -6.85 -7.75 -9.11
C LEU A 254 -8.09 -8.50 -9.58
N GLU A 255 -9.01 -8.83 -8.67
CA GLU A 255 -10.28 -9.47 -9.00
C GLU A 255 -11.16 -8.60 -9.90
N ILE A 256 -11.26 -7.29 -9.58
CA ILE A 256 -11.98 -6.32 -10.43
C ILE A 256 -11.32 -6.18 -11.81
N GLN A 257 -9.99 -6.10 -11.87
CA GLN A 257 -9.27 -6.01 -13.15
C GLN A 257 -9.44 -7.27 -13.98
N LYS A 258 -9.37 -8.44 -13.36
CA LYS A 258 -9.60 -9.73 -14.02
C LYS A 258 -11.00 -9.80 -14.62
N ALA A 259 -12.03 -9.44 -13.84
CA ALA A 259 -13.42 -9.43 -14.32
C ALA A 259 -13.61 -8.45 -15.50
N LYS A 260 -12.91 -7.30 -15.48
CA LYS A 260 -12.93 -6.34 -16.59
C LYS A 260 -12.27 -6.91 -17.84
N LEU A 261 -11.09 -7.51 -17.70
CA LEU A 261 -10.35 -8.13 -18.81
C LEU A 261 -11.10 -9.31 -19.41
N GLU A 262 -11.74 -10.15 -18.59
CA GLU A 262 -12.59 -11.26 -19.08
C GLU A 262 -13.73 -10.72 -19.94
N LYS A 263 -14.41 -9.65 -19.50
CA LYS A 263 -15.48 -9.01 -20.28
C LYS A 263 -14.98 -8.38 -21.58
N GLU A 264 -13.82 -7.72 -21.57
CA GLU A 264 -13.20 -7.17 -22.78
C GLU A 264 -12.81 -8.28 -23.76
N ASN A 265 -12.31 -9.42 -23.25
CA ASN A 265 -11.92 -10.57 -24.06
C ASN A 265 -13.13 -11.27 -24.70
N GLU A 266 -14.24 -11.42 -23.96
CA GLU A 266 -15.51 -11.92 -24.51
C GLU A 266 -16.02 -11.02 -25.65
N GLN A 267 -15.98 -9.69 -25.48
CA GLN A 267 -16.38 -8.76 -26.53
C GLN A 267 -15.51 -8.87 -27.79
N LEU A 268 -14.20 -9.03 -27.61
CA LEU A 268 -13.26 -9.22 -28.71
C LEU A 268 -13.48 -10.55 -29.43
N GLN A 269 -13.81 -11.63 -28.71
CA GLN A 269 -14.17 -12.91 -29.32
C GLN A 269 -15.42 -12.78 -30.19
N ILE A 270 -16.49 -12.17 -29.68
CA ILE A 270 -17.73 -11.95 -30.43
C ILE A 270 -17.47 -11.09 -31.68
N ALA A 271 -16.67 -10.03 -31.56
CA ALA A 271 -16.30 -9.18 -32.70
C ALA A 271 -15.51 -9.96 -33.75
N ASN A 272 -14.56 -10.80 -33.33
CA ASN A 272 -13.78 -11.64 -34.25
C ASN A 272 -14.67 -12.67 -34.97
N GLU A 273 -15.61 -13.31 -34.28
CA GLU A 273 -16.58 -14.23 -34.89
C GLU A 273 -17.41 -13.52 -35.97
N SER A 274 -17.92 -12.32 -35.65
CA SER A 274 -18.67 -11.50 -36.60
C SER A 274 -17.83 -11.08 -37.83
N HIS A 275 -16.56 -10.72 -37.61
CA HIS A 275 -15.64 -10.39 -38.70
C HIS A 275 -15.36 -11.61 -39.59
N LEU A 276 -15.19 -12.80 -39.02
CA LEU A 276 -15.00 -14.04 -39.78
C LEU A 276 -16.21 -14.36 -40.66
N ASP A 277 -17.43 -14.17 -40.16
CA ASP A 277 -18.66 -14.34 -40.93
C ASP A 277 -18.75 -13.31 -42.07
N THR A 278 -18.36 -12.07 -41.81
CA THR A 278 -18.29 -11.02 -42.84
C THR A 278 -17.27 -11.37 -43.93
N ILE A 279 -16.10 -11.89 -43.56
CA ILE A 279 -15.09 -12.35 -44.53
C ILE A 279 -15.63 -13.52 -45.36
N LYS A 280 -16.34 -14.46 -44.74
CA LYS A 280 -16.90 -15.63 -45.41
C LYS A 280 -17.97 -15.24 -46.44
N THR A 281 -18.85 -14.31 -46.09
CA THR A 281 -19.88 -13.76 -47.00
C THR A 281 -19.24 -12.98 -48.15
N LEU A 282 -18.29 -12.09 -47.86
CA LEU A 282 -17.53 -11.36 -48.89
C LEU A 282 -16.83 -12.30 -49.87
N LYS A 283 -16.18 -13.36 -49.37
CA LYS A 283 -15.51 -14.36 -50.21
C LYS A 283 -16.50 -15.09 -51.13
N THR A 284 -17.73 -15.31 -50.65
CA THR A 284 -18.79 -15.96 -51.43
C THR A 284 -19.29 -15.01 -52.53
N ASN A 285 -19.54 -13.75 -52.19
CA ASN A 285 -19.94 -12.71 -53.14
C ASN A 285 -18.88 -12.47 -54.22
N LEU A 286 -17.60 -12.51 -53.87
CA LEU A 286 -16.51 -12.38 -54.83
C LEU A 286 -16.51 -13.56 -55.83
N LYS A 287 -16.73 -14.78 -55.35
CA LYS A 287 -16.85 -15.96 -56.22
C LYS A 287 -18.04 -15.85 -57.18
N THR A 288 -19.21 -15.41 -56.72
CA THR A 288 -20.38 -15.23 -57.58
C THR A 288 -20.14 -14.14 -58.62
N ILE A 289 -19.63 -12.97 -58.23
CA ILE A 289 -19.29 -11.89 -59.17
C ILE A 289 -18.30 -12.37 -60.24
N LYS A 290 -17.25 -13.10 -59.84
CA LYS A 290 -16.25 -13.63 -60.77
C LYS A 290 -16.83 -14.70 -61.73
N ALA A 291 -17.83 -15.47 -61.29
CA ALA A 291 -18.52 -16.43 -62.14
C ALA A 291 -19.47 -15.74 -63.13
N THR A 292 -20.21 -14.72 -62.69
CA THR A 292 -21.12 -13.95 -63.53
C THR A 292 -20.38 -13.03 -64.52
N SER A 293 -19.14 -12.63 -64.23
CA SER A 293 -18.32 -11.79 -65.10
C SER A 293 -17.56 -12.56 -66.19
N LYS A 294 -17.75 -13.87 -66.34
CA LYS A 294 -17.15 -14.64 -67.44
C LYS A 294 -17.96 -14.37 -68.71
N ILE A 295 -17.52 -13.38 -69.49
CA ILE A 295 -18.18 -12.98 -70.73
C ILE A 295 -17.82 -13.98 -71.83
N GLU A 296 -18.76 -14.86 -72.19
CA GLU A 296 -18.62 -15.78 -73.31
C GLU A 296 -18.99 -15.08 -74.61
N LEU A 297 -17.97 -14.77 -75.42
CA LEU A 297 -18.15 -14.24 -76.78
C LEU A 297 -18.34 -15.39 -77.77
N SER A 298 -19.23 -15.23 -78.74
CA SER A 298 -19.34 -16.17 -79.86
C SER A 298 -18.09 -16.14 -80.73
N ASP A 299 -17.82 -17.23 -81.47
CA ASP A 299 -16.62 -17.30 -82.32
C ASP A 299 -16.59 -16.20 -83.38
N ARG A 300 -17.75 -15.81 -83.90
CA ARG A 300 -17.86 -14.66 -84.83
C ARG A 300 -17.51 -13.33 -84.17
N GLN A 301 -17.89 -13.13 -82.91
CA GLN A 301 -17.53 -11.92 -82.16
C GLN A 301 -16.04 -11.88 -81.80
N LYS A 302 -15.43 -13.04 -81.50
CA LYS A 302 -13.98 -13.16 -81.29
C LYS A 302 -13.21 -12.81 -82.56
N GLU A 303 -13.66 -13.30 -83.72
CA GLU A 303 -13.09 -12.98 -85.03
C GLU A 303 -13.20 -11.48 -85.34
N VAL A 304 -14.37 -10.87 -85.13
CA VAL A 304 -14.58 -9.41 -85.27
C VAL A 304 -13.63 -8.61 -84.37
N LEU A 305 -13.43 -9.05 -83.12
CA LEU A 305 -12.47 -8.43 -82.20
C LEU A 305 -11.02 -8.64 -82.63
N GLY A 306 -10.68 -9.79 -83.23
CA GLY A 306 -9.35 -10.05 -83.76
C GLY A 306 -9.00 -9.12 -84.93
N TYR A 307 -9.90 -8.97 -85.90
CA TYR A 307 -9.72 -8.01 -87.00
C TYR A 307 -9.66 -6.57 -86.50
N LEU A 308 -10.44 -6.24 -85.48
CA LEU A 308 -10.37 -4.94 -84.82
C LEU A 308 -9.03 -4.73 -84.08
N ALA A 309 -8.49 -5.75 -83.42
CA ALA A 309 -7.20 -5.68 -82.74
C ALA A 309 -6.04 -5.44 -83.71
N TYR A 310 -6.11 -6.07 -84.89
CA TYR A 310 -5.09 -5.95 -85.94
C TYR A 310 -5.21 -4.60 -86.65
N TYR A 311 -6.38 -4.26 -87.21
CA TYR A 311 -6.56 -3.10 -88.08
C TYR A 311 -7.03 -1.82 -87.38
N GLY A 312 -7.53 -1.90 -86.14
CA GLY A 312 -8.28 -0.82 -85.48
C GLY A 312 -7.51 0.49 -85.28
N ASN A 313 -6.18 0.45 -85.30
CA ASN A 313 -5.33 1.64 -85.14
C ASN A 313 -5.15 2.44 -86.45
N TYR A 314 -5.36 1.82 -87.61
CA TYR A 314 -5.03 2.43 -88.91
C TYR A 314 -6.11 2.28 -89.97
N LYS A 315 -7.16 1.49 -89.72
CA LYS A 315 -8.37 1.41 -90.56
C LYS A 315 -9.63 1.82 -89.79
N SER A 316 -10.56 2.43 -90.51
CA SER A 316 -11.93 2.73 -90.09
C SER A 316 -12.78 1.45 -90.02
N TYR A 317 -13.90 1.46 -89.29
CA TYR A 317 -14.79 0.30 -89.20
C TYR A 317 -15.32 -0.16 -90.56
N THR A 318 -15.48 0.77 -91.50
CA THR A 318 -15.92 0.47 -92.87
C THR A 318 -14.86 -0.29 -93.66
N GLU A 319 -13.58 0.08 -93.51
CA GLU A 319 -12.47 -0.61 -94.16
C GLU A 319 -12.21 -1.99 -93.54
N ILE A 320 -12.36 -2.12 -92.21
CA ILE A 320 -12.24 -3.42 -91.53
C ILE A 320 -13.35 -4.38 -91.96
N ALA A 321 -14.58 -3.88 -92.14
CA ALA A 321 -15.67 -4.69 -92.64
C ALA A 321 -15.39 -5.24 -94.06
N GLN A 322 -14.73 -4.46 -94.91
CA GLN A 322 -14.30 -4.88 -96.25
C GLN A 322 -13.23 -5.98 -96.19
N GLU A 323 -12.23 -5.86 -95.31
CA GLU A 323 -11.20 -6.90 -95.07
C GLU A 323 -11.80 -8.21 -94.55
N MET A 324 -12.89 -8.11 -93.77
CA MET A 324 -13.65 -9.27 -93.28
C MET A 324 -14.66 -9.82 -94.28
N HIS A 325 -14.77 -9.23 -95.47
CA HIS A 325 -15.79 -9.55 -96.48
C HIS A 325 -17.22 -9.56 -95.94
N ILE A 326 -17.56 -8.61 -95.07
CA ILE A 326 -18.93 -8.41 -94.55
C ILE A 326 -19.46 -7.01 -94.79
N SER A 327 -20.78 -6.85 -94.65
CA SER A 327 -21.39 -5.52 -94.69
C SER A 327 -20.93 -4.67 -93.51
N THR A 328 -20.81 -3.37 -93.76
CA THR A 328 -20.48 -2.35 -92.75
C THR A 328 -21.46 -2.39 -91.58
N ASP A 329 -22.74 -2.58 -91.88
CA ASP A 329 -23.81 -2.68 -90.88
C ASP A 329 -23.69 -3.96 -90.04
N GLY A 330 -23.30 -5.08 -90.66
CA GLY A 330 -23.02 -6.34 -89.97
C GLY A 330 -21.86 -6.20 -88.98
N PHE A 331 -20.77 -5.56 -89.40
CA PHE A 331 -19.62 -5.29 -88.53
C PHE A 331 -20.02 -4.37 -87.36
N GLN A 332 -20.75 -3.27 -87.63
CA GLN A 332 -21.20 -2.35 -86.59
C GLN A 332 -22.17 -3.01 -85.59
N THR A 333 -23.05 -3.90 -86.06
CA THR A 333 -23.97 -4.65 -85.21
C THR A 333 -23.21 -5.55 -84.22
N HIS A 334 -22.20 -6.28 -84.69
CA HIS A 334 -21.35 -7.08 -83.82
C HIS A 334 -20.58 -6.21 -82.81
N ILE A 335 -19.99 -5.10 -83.25
CA ILE A 335 -19.31 -4.15 -82.36
C ILE A 335 -20.26 -3.61 -81.29
N HIS A 336 -21.50 -3.26 -81.63
CA HIS A 336 -22.48 -2.79 -80.66
C HIS A 336 -22.86 -3.87 -79.64
N GLN A 337 -23.11 -5.11 -80.08
CA GLN A 337 -23.40 -6.24 -79.20
C GLN A 337 -22.23 -6.53 -78.24
N ILE A 338 -20.99 -6.49 -78.75
CA ILE A 338 -19.79 -6.70 -77.94
C ILE A 338 -19.62 -5.57 -76.92
N LYS A 339 -19.79 -4.30 -77.32
CA LYS A 339 -19.74 -3.16 -76.39
C LYS A 339 -20.77 -3.31 -75.27
N LYS A 340 -21.99 -3.76 -75.59
CA LYS A 340 -23.05 -4.02 -74.60
C LYS A 340 -22.66 -5.15 -73.66
N MET A 341 -22.10 -6.26 -74.16
CA MET A 341 -21.65 -7.38 -73.32
C MET A 341 -20.49 -6.99 -72.40
N LEU A 342 -19.59 -6.13 -72.86
CA LEU A 342 -18.43 -5.64 -72.12
C LEU A 342 -18.72 -4.38 -71.27
N ASN A 343 -19.97 -3.88 -71.26
CA ASN A 343 -20.36 -2.62 -70.63
C ASN A 343 -19.49 -1.40 -71.04
N ILE A 344 -19.03 -1.35 -72.29
CA ILE A 344 -18.22 -0.26 -72.85
C ILE A 344 -19.13 0.84 -73.42
N SER A 345 -18.97 2.07 -72.94
CA SER A 345 -19.72 3.25 -73.43
C SER A 345 -18.82 4.49 -73.55
N GLY A 346 -19.21 5.46 -74.39
CA GLY A 346 -18.49 6.72 -74.58
C GLY A 346 -17.58 6.79 -75.82
N ALA A 347 -16.95 7.95 -76.01
CA ALA A 347 -16.19 8.30 -77.22
C ALA A 347 -14.91 7.46 -77.43
N GLY A 348 -14.30 6.92 -76.36
CA GLY A 348 -13.12 6.05 -76.40
C GLY A 348 -13.42 4.56 -76.54
N GLY A 349 -14.63 4.21 -77.00
CA GLY A 349 -15.08 2.81 -77.03
C GLY A 349 -14.39 1.95 -78.09
N LYS A 350 -13.66 2.52 -79.06
CA LYS A 350 -12.90 1.75 -80.06
C LYS A 350 -11.58 1.26 -79.46
N GLU A 351 -10.88 2.13 -78.74
CA GLU A 351 -9.58 1.88 -78.11
C GLU A 351 -9.71 0.84 -77.00
N GLN A 352 -10.78 0.91 -76.20
CA GLN A 352 -11.06 -0.07 -75.15
C GLN A 352 -11.31 -1.48 -75.72
N LEU A 353 -11.99 -1.59 -76.86
CA LEU A 353 -12.19 -2.88 -77.54
C LEU A 353 -10.89 -3.44 -78.12
N ILE A 354 -10.03 -2.58 -78.69
CA ILE A 354 -8.71 -2.99 -79.20
C ILE A 354 -7.84 -3.50 -78.06
N ALA A 355 -7.79 -2.79 -76.93
CA ALA A 355 -7.03 -3.22 -75.75
C ALA A 355 -7.56 -4.53 -75.17
N PHE A 356 -8.89 -4.67 -75.06
CA PHE A 356 -9.53 -5.90 -74.59
C PHE A 356 -9.23 -7.09 -75.52
N ALA A 357 -9.28 -6.88 -76.84
CA ALA A 357 -9.03 -7.93 -77.82
C ALA A 357 -7.57 -8.39 -77.84
N LYS A 358 -6.61 -7.47 -77.68
CA LYS A 358 -5.18 -7.80 -77.54
C LYS A 358 -4.88 -8.53 -76.22
N ALA A 359 -5.47 -8.08 -75.11
CA ALA A 359 -5.26 -8.70 -73.81
C ALA A 359 -5.82 -10.13 -73.70
N ASN A 360 -6.82 -10.48 -74.52
CA ASN A 360 -7.41 -11.82 -74.59
C ASN A 360 -6.95 -12.61 -75.82
N SER A 361 -5.90 -12.14 -76.52
CA SER A 361 -5.28 -12.80 -77.68
C SER A 361 -6.26 -13.20 -78.79
N PHE A 362 -7.27 -12.35 -79.08
CA PHE A 362 -8.28 -12.69 -80.09
C PHE A 362 -7.78 -12.65 -81.55
N LEU A 363 -6.55 -12.20 -81.78
CA LEU A 363 -5.88 -12.27 -83.08
C LEU A 363 -5.82 -13.70 -83.63
N GLN A 364 -5.71 -14.70 -82.76
CA GLN A 364 -5.68 -16.12 -83.14
C GLN A 364 -6.96 -16.61 -83.83
N TYR A 365 -8.07 -15.88 -83.71
CA TYR A 365 -9.34 -16.20 -84.36
C TYR A 365 -9.47 -15.56 -85.75
N THR A 366 -8.40 -14.97 -86.26
CA THR A 366 -8.33 -14.41 -87.62
C THR A 366 -7.39 -15.22 -88.49
N SER A 367 -7.54 -15.10 -89.81
CA SER A 367 -6.60 -15.66 -90.79
C SER A 367 -5.31 -14.84 -90.92
N LEU A 368 -5.15 -13.78 -90.12
CA LEU A 368 -4.00 -12.89 -90.14
C LEU A 368 -2.90 -13.48 -89.24
N LYS A 369 -1.66 -13.51 -89.72
CA LYS A 369 -0.52 -13.86 -88.87
C LYS A 369 -0.12 -12.66 -88.03
N ASP A 370 0.21 -12.94 -86.78
CA ASP A 370 0.75 -11.96 -85.84
C ASP A 370 2.18 -11.61 -86.31
N ASP A 371 2.31 -10.55 -87.10
CA ASP A 371 3.62 -9.94 -87.36
C ASP A 371 3.91 -8.99 -86.20
N THR A 372 4.34 -9.56 -85.08
CA THR A 372 5.14 -8.83 -84.07
C THR A 372 6.61 -8.91 -84.42
#